data_AF-A0A2K1QQI2-F1
#
_entry.id   AF-A0A2K1QQI2-F1
#
_cell.length_a   1.000
_cell.length_b   1.000
_cell.length_c   1.000
_cell.angle_alpha   90.00
_cell.angle_beta   90.00
_cell.angle_gamma   90.00
#
_symmetry.space_group_name_H-M   'P 1'
#
loop_
_entity.id
_entity.type
_entity.pdbx_description
1 polymer ?
#
loop_
_entity_poly.entity_id
_entity_poly.type
_entity_poly.pdbx_seq_one_letter_code
_entity_poly.pdbx_strand_id
1 'polypeptide(L)'
;MDFKLRLEKPDHRFALYEGLVMSLAYTLGGLIPMVPYFVIKKTLTALYVSIATTVIVLVAFGYVKAVITGCNSRDRWVSAAQTLAVGVLATGTSYGIVRGINATTPQDKPQTPTEGTFVGPGLEKASML
;
A
#
# COMPACT_ATOMS: atom_id res chain seq x y z
N MET A 1 47.89 -0.36 -8.01
CA MET A 1 46.59 0.29 -8.31
C MET A 1 45.76 -0.76 -9.03
N ASP A 2 45.07 -1.60 -8.27
CA ASP A 2 44.20 -2.65 -8.81
C ASP A 2 42.76 -2.36 -8.37
N PHE A 3 42.12 -1.44 -9.09
CA PHE A 3 40.67 -1.37 -9.20
C PHE A 3 40.19 -2.52 -10.12
N LYS A 4 40.48 -3.76 -9.75
CA LYS A 4 39.66 -4.89 -10.21
C LYS A 4 38.32 -4.72 -9.51
N LEU A 5 37.41 -4.02 -10.18
CA LEU A 5 36.02 -3.94 -9.79
C LEU A 5 35.59 -5.33 -9.34
N ARG A 6 35.22 -5.50 -8.06
CA ARG A 6 34.47 -6.67 -7.58
C ARG A 6 33.06 -6.71 -8.19
N LEU A 7 32.94 -6.30 -9.46
CA LEU A 7 31.88 -6.64 -10.38
C LEU A 7 32.03 -8.14 -10.62
N GLU A 8 31.59 -8.92 -9.63
CA GLU A 8 31.05 -10.25 -9.90
C GLU A 8 30.08 -10.04 -11.05
N LYS A 9 30.43 -10.54 -12.26
CA LYS A 9 29.65 -10.29 -13.46
C LYS A 9 28.23 -10.73 -13.14
N PRO A 10 27.25 -9.82 -13.02
CA PRO A 10 25.93 -10.17 -12.52
C PRO A 10 25.38 -11.22 -13.47
N ASP A 11 25.22 -12.43 -12.96
CA ASP A 11 24.72 -13.52 -13.76
C ASP A 11 23.27 -13.14 -14.11
N HIS A 12 23.01 -12.94 -15.41
CA HIS A 12 21.74 -12.42 -15.93
C HIS A 12 20.53 -13.20 -15.42
N ARG A 13 20.73 -14.46 -15.03
CA ARG A 13 19.69 -15.33 -14.47
C ARG A 13 19.25 -14.85 -13.09
N PHE A 14 20.15 -14.29 -12.28
CA PHE A 14 19.83 -13.74 -10.96
C PHE A 14 19.01 -12.46 -11.05
N ALA A 15 19.18 -11.65 -12.10
CA ALA A 15 18.42 -10.41 -12.27
C ALA A 15 16.90 -10.64 -12.36
N LEU A 16 16.48 -11.75 -12.99
CA LEU A 16 15.06 -12.13 -13.05
C LEU A 16 14.52 -12.58 -11.69
N TYR A 17 15.31 -13.32 -10.92
CA TYR A 17 14.93 -13.76 -9.58
C TYR A 17 14.80 -12.59 -8.60
N GLU A 18 15.72 -11.62 -8.64
CA GLU A 18 15.65 -10.41 -7.81
C GLU A 18 14.38 -9.59 -8.09
N GLY A 19 14.04 -9.39 -9.37
CA GLY A 19 12.81 -8.70 -9.76
C GLY A 19 11.54 -9.44 -9.33
N LEU A 20 11.54 -10.78 -9.45
CA LEU A 20 10.41 -11.61 -9.06
C LEU A 20 10.20 -11.62 -7.54
N VAL A 21 11.28 -11.75 -6.76
CA VAL A 21 11.24 -11.66 -5.30
C VAL A 21 10.75 -10.30 -4.85
N MET A 22 11.26 -9.20 -5.42
CA MET A 22 10.84 -7.85 -5.05
C MET A 22 9.36 -7.60 -5.37
N SER A 23 8.89 -8.09 -6.52
CA SER A 23 7.48 -7.97 -6.92
C SER A 23 6.57 -8.74 -5.97
N LEU A 24 6.87 -10.01 -5.69
CA LEU A 24 6.09 -10.83 -4.76
C LEU A 24 6.12 -10.26 -3.34
N ALA A 25 7.28 -9.80 -2.87
CA ALA A 25 7.41 -9.19 -1.55
C ALA A 25 6.58 -7.90 -1.45
N TYR A 26 6.58 -7.06 -2.49
CA TYR A 26 5.79 -5.82 -2.51
C TYR A 26 4.28 -6.09 -2.57
N THR A 27 3.85 -7.04 -3.41
CA THR A 27 2.44 -7.44 -3.48
C THR A 27 1.94 -8.01 -2.16
N LEU A 28 2.68 -8.95 -1.55
CA LEU A 28 2.29 -9.55 -0.27
C LEU A 28 2.37 -8.55 0.89
N GLY A 29 3.40 -7.70 0.91
CA GLY A 29 3.57 -6.65 1.92
C GLY A 29 2.47 -5.59 1.89
N GLY A 30 1.98 -5.24 0.70
CA GLY A 30 0.86 -4.31 0.51
C GLY A 30 -0.52 -4.94 0.71
N LEU A 31 -0.64 -6.27 0.54
CA LEU A 31 -1.92 -6.98 0.69
C LEU A 31 -2.31 -7.17 2.17
N ILE A 32 -1.33 -7.39 3.07
CA ILE A 32 -1.58 -7.60 4.51
C ILE A 32 -2.35 -6.43 5.16
N PRO A 33 -1.98 -5.14 4.94
CA PRO A 33 -2.73 -3.98 5.45
C PRO A 33 -4.15 -3.81 4.87
N MET A 34 -4.47 -4.48 3.75
CA MET A 34 -5.75 -4.36 3.04
C MET A 34 -6.80 -5.38 3.48
N VAL A 35 -6.38 -6.51 4.06
CA VAL A 35 -7.29 -7.55 4.61
C VAL A 35 -8.36 -6.98 5.56
N PRO A 36 -8.08 -6.02 6.47
CA PRO A 36 -9.09 -5.46 7.38
C PRO A 36 -10.20 -4.69 6.65
N TYR A 37 -9.89 -4.14 5.47
CA TYR A 37 -10.83 -3.31 4.70
C TYR A 37 -11.95 -4.15 4.09
N PHE A 38 -11.71 -5.44 3.82
CA PHE A 38 -12.71 -6.35 3.23
C PHE A 38 -13.75 -6.87 4.23
N VAL A 39 -13.48 -6.82 5.54
CA VAL A 39 -14.30 -7.49 6.56
C VAL A 39 -15.30 -6.54 7.25
N ILE A 40 -15.03 -5.23 7.28
CA ILE A 40 -15.80 -4.28 8.11
C ILE A 40 -16.55 -3.27 7.23
N LYS A 41 -17.89 -3.38 7.18
CA LYS A 41 -18.78 -2.49 6.41
C LYS A 41 -18.90 -1.04 6.96
N LYS A 42 -18.35 -0.75 8.15
CA LYS A 42 -18.34 0.61 8.73
C LYS A 42 -17.04 1.34 8.35
N THR A 43 -17.13 2.25 7.38
CA THR A 43 -16.00 2.95 6.74
C THR A 43 -15.08 3.68 7.72
N LEU A 44 -15.62 4.36 8.74
CA LEU A 44 -14.78 5.10 9.71
C LEU A 44 -14.03 4.16 10.66
N THR A 45 -14.68 3.10 11.13
CA THR A 45 -14.03 2.10 11.99
C THR A 45 -12.99 1.30 11.21
N ALA A 46 -13.28 0.94 9.94
CA ALA A 46 -12.35 0.26 9.05
C ALA A 46 -11.08 1.09 8.77
N LEU A 47 -11.23 2.41 8.62
CA LEU A 47 -10.10 3.33 8.40
C LEU A 47 -9.10 3.30 9.56
N TYR A 48 -9.57 3.43 10.80
CA TYR A 48 -8.68 3.41 11.98
C TYR A 48 -7.95 2.07 12.12
N VAL A 49 -8.64 0.97 11.86
CA VAL A 49 -8.04 -0.38 11.89
C VAL A 49 -6.98 -0.54 10.79
N SER A 50 -7.21 0.00 9.61
CA SER A 50 -6.23 -0.02 8.51
C SER A 50 -4.97 0.79 8.82
N ILE A 51 -5.12 1.98 9.41
CA ILE A 51 -3.98 2.80 9.86
C ILE A 51 -3.18 2.04 10.93
N ALA A 52 -3.85 1.47 11.93
CA ALA A 52 -3.18 0.69 12.98
C ALA A 52 -2.43 -0.52 12.40
N THR A 53 -3.05 -1.24 11.46
CA THR A 53 -2.41 -2.39 10.79
C THR A 53 -1.19 -1.95 9.98
N THR A 54 -1.28 -0.82 9.27
CA THR A 54 -0.16 -0.27 8.48
C THR A 54 1.02 0.12 9.38
N VAL A 55 0.75 0.73 10.53
CA VAL A 55 1.79 1.06 11.53
C VAL A 55 2.45 -0.20 12.06
N ILE A 56 1.67 -1.23 12.41
CA ILE A 56 2.20 -2.52 12.90
C ILE A 56 3.10 -3.17 11.83
N VAL A 57 2.65 -3.19 10.57
CA VAL A 57 3.43 -3.75 9.45
C VAL A 57 4.73 -2.96 9.23
N LEU A 58 4.69 -1.63 9.27
CA LEU A 58 5.90 -0.79 9.11
C LEU A 58 6.91 -1.00 10.25
N VAL A 59 6.44 -1.10 11.50
CA VAL A 59 7.30 -1.37 12.65
C VAL A 59 7.90 -2.78 12.57
N ALA A 60 7.09 -3.79 12.25
CA ALA A 60 7.56 -5.16 12.10
C ALA A 60 8.58 -5.28 10.96
N PHE A 61 8.31 -4.66 9.81
CA PHE A 61 9.21 -4.67 8.66
C PHE A 61 10.53 -3.95 8.96
N GLY A 62 10.47 -2.77 9.60
CA GLY A 62 11.66 -2.04 10.03
C GLY A 62 12.51 -2.82 11.06
N TYR A 63 11.85 -3.53 11.97
CA TYR A 63 12.53 -4.39 12.94
C TYR A 63 13.19 -5.61 12.29
N VAL A 64 12.46 -6.35 11.45
CA VAL A 64 12.97 -7.53 10.73
C VAL A 64 14.14 -7.14 9.83
N LYS A 65 14.03 -6.03 9.09
CA LYS A 65 15.11 -5.49 8.27
C LYS A 65 16.38 -5.25 9.11
N ALA A 66 16.23 -4.62 10.27
CA ALA A 66 17.37 -4.33 11.16
C ALA A 66 17.95 -5.58 11.84
N VAL A 67 17.14 -6.63 12.06
CA VAL A 67 17.61 -7.94 12.52
C VAL A 67 18.48 -8.60 11.45
N ILE A 68 18.04 -8.61 10.19
CA ILE A 68 18.77 -9.21 9.06
C ILE A 68 20.08 -8.46 8.77
N THR A 69 20.11 -7.13 8.95
CA THR A 69 21.33 -6.33 8.77
C THR A 69 22.38 -6.52 9.89
N GLY A 70 22.03 -7.19 11.00
CA GLY A 70 23.00 -7.48 12.07
C GLY A 70 23.43 -6.26 12.91
N CYS A 71 22.68 -5.16 12.86
CA CYS A 71 22.97 -3.96 13.66
C CYS A 71 22.79 -4.23 15.17
N ASN A 72 23.56 -3.51 16.00
CA ASN A 72 23.49 -3.58 17.46
C ASN A 72 22.04 -3.41 17.97
N SER A 73 21.73 -4.00 19.14
CA SER A 73 20.36 -3.97 19.70
C SER A 73 19.76 -2.56 19.85
N ARG A 74 20.60 -1.52 19.96
CA ARG A 74 20.16 -0.11 20.04
C ARG A 74 19.76 0.47 18.67
N ASP A 75 20.41 0.04 17.59
CA ASP A 75 20.19 0.54 16.24
C ASP A 75 18.94 -0.09 15.58
N ARG A 76 18.48 -1.24 16.07
CA ARG A 76 17.25 -1.90 15.60
C ARG A 76 16.01 -1.04 15.78
N TRP A 77 15.90 -0.39 16.94
CA TRP A 77 14.79 0.51 17.25
C TRP A 77 14.86 1.79 16.43
N VAL A 78 16.06 2.30 16.17
CA VAL A 78 16.27 3.48 15.31
C VAL A 78 15.86 3.19 13.88
N SER A 79 16.19 2.01 13.34
CA SER A 79 15.80 1.60 11.99
C SER A 79 14.27 1.47 11.84
N ALA A 80 13.60 0.89 12.83
CA ALA A 80 12.14 0.83 12.86
C ALA A 80 11.52 2.24 12.93
N ALA A 81 12.04 3.11 13.81
CA ALA A 81 11.57 4.49 13.94
C ALA A 81 11.77 5.30 12.64
N GLN A 82 12.92 5.15 11.97
CA GLN A 82 13.20 5.82 10.71
C GLN A 82 12.26 5.33 9.60
N THR A 83 12.02 4.02 9.51
CA THR A 83 11.10 3.43 8.52
C THR A 83 9.69 3.96 8.73
N LEU A 84 9.24 4.05 9.98
CA LEU A 84 7.94 4.63 10.33
C LEU A 84 7.89 6.13 10.01
N ALA A 85 8.93 6.89 10.35
CA ALA A 85 8.99 8.33 10.08
C ALA A 85 8.91 8.64 8.57
N VAL A 86 9.65 7.89 7.74
CA VAL A 86 9.58 8.02 6.28
C VAL A 86 8.19 7.64 5.75
N GLY A 87 7.59 6.57 6.28
CA GLY A 87 6.23 6.16 5.90
C GLY A 87 5.15 7.20 6.22
N VAL A 88 5.22 7.81 7.41
CA VAL A 88 4.30 8.89 7.82
C VAL A 88 4.49 10.12 6.95
N LEU A 89 5.74 10.51 6.66
CA LEU A 89 6.02 11.63 5.77
C LEU A 89 5.48 11.38 4.37
N ALA A 90 5.73 10.20 3.78
CA ALA A 90 5.24 9.87 2.45
C ALA A 90 3.71 9.91 2.35
N THR A 91 3.02 9.31 3.34
CA THR A 91 1.54 9.31 3.40
C THR A 91 0.99 10.71 3.59
N GLY A 92 1.61 11.51 4.46
CA GLY A 92 1.25 12.91 4.69
C GLY A 92 1.42 13.77 3.45
N THR A 93 2.51 13.60 2.70
CA THR A 93 2.74 14.30 1.43
C THR A 93 1.70 13.93 0.38
N SER A 94 1.41 12.63 0.21
CA SER A 94 0.38 12.15 -0.73
C SER A 94 -0.99 12.75 -0.40
N TYR A 95 -1.42 12.70 0.86
CA TYR A 95 -2.67 13.31 1.31
C TYR A 95 -2.70 14.83 1.13
N GLY A 96 -1.59 15.50 1.41
CA GLY A 96 -1.45 16.95 1.25
C GLY A 96 -1.65 17.40 -0.20
N ILE A 97 -1.08 16.67 -1.17
CA ILE A 97 -1.26 16.96 -2.60
C ILE A 97 -2.73 16.78 -3.01
N VAL A 98 -3.34 15.66 -2.63
CA VAL A 98 -4.77 15.39 -2.95
C VAL A 98 -5.68 16.44 -2.34
N ARG A 99 -5.43 16.83 -1.09
CA ARG A 99 -6.20 17.88 -0.41
C ARG A 99 -6.00 19.25 -1.07
N GLY A 100 -4.79 19.57 -1.50
CA GLY A 100 -4.49 20.81 -2.24
C GLY A 100 -5.24 20.88 -3.56
N ILE A 101 -5.23 19.79 -4.34
CA ILE A 101 -5.98 19.70 -5.60
C ILE A 101 -7.48 19.83 -5.33
N ASN A 102 -8.02 19.07 -4.36
CA ASN A 102 -9.44 19.12 -3.99
C ASN A 102 -9.89 20.49 -3.48
N ALA A 103 -9.01 21.27 -2.86
CA ALA A 103 -9.33 22.64 -2.42
C ALA A 103 -9.48 23.62 -3.61
N THR A 104 -8.86 23.31 -4.75
CA THR A 104 -8.91 24.15 -5.97
C THR A 104 -9.97 23.69 -6.97
N THR A 105 -10.51 22.48 -6.82
CA THR A 105 -11.61 21.97 -7.66
C THR A 105 -12.96 22.19 -6.95
N PRO A 106 -13.88 22.99 -7.50
CA PRO A 106 -15.26 23.05 -7.00
C PRO A 106 -15.87 21.64 -7.04
N GLN A 107 -16.36 21.17 -5.89
CA GLN A 107 -17.04 19.87 -5.76
C GLN A 107 -18.41 19.93 -6.43
N ASP A 108 -18.46 19.87 -7.77
CA ASP A 108 -19.68 19.51 -8.48
C ASP A 108 -19.67 18.00 -8.73
N LYS A 109 -20.17 17.25 -7.74
CA LYS A 109 -20.56 15.86 -7.93
C LYS A 109 -21.88 15.64 -7.19
N PRO A 110 -23.00 15.50 -7.90
CA PRO A 110 -24.16 14.84 -7.35
C PRO A 110 -23.72 13.44 -6.91
N GLN A 111 -24.03 13.07 -5.68
CA GLN A 111 -23.88 11.71 -5.17
C GLN A 111 -24.81 10.84 -6.02
N THR A 112 -24.31 10.18 -7.08
CA THR A 112 -25.11 9.19 -7.79
C THR A 112 -25.36 8.03 -6.84
N PRO A 113 -26.62 7.74 -6.47
CA PRO A 113 -26.93 6.60 -5.62
C PRO A 113 -26.63 5.33 -6.40
N THR A 114 -25.76 4.50 -5.83
CA THR A 114 -25.94 3.04 -5.82
C THR A 114 -26.33 2.40 -7.16
N GLU A 115 -25.33 2.10 -8.01
CA GLU A 115 -25.45 1.02 -9.01
C GLU A 115 -25.61 -0.34 -8.28
N GLY A 116 -26.82 -0.55 -7.76
CA GLY A 116 -27.21 -1.73 -6.99
C GLY A 116 -28.67 -2.12 -7.21
N THR A 117 -29.33 -1.62 -8.25
CA THR A 117 -30.61 -2.17 -8.71
C THR A 117 -30.40 -2.79 -10.09
N PHE A 118 -29.90 -4.02 -10.07
CA PHE A 118 -30.06 -5.00 -11.13
C PHE A 118 -31.57 -5.24 -11.31
N VAL A 119 -32.23 -4.47 -12.17
CA VAL A 119 -33.52 -4.85 -12.75
C VAL A 119 -33.20 -5.77 -13.92
N GLY A 120 -33.39 -7.07 -13.68
CA GLY A 120 -33.32 -8.11 -14.70
C GLY A 120 -34.38 -7.93 -15.79
N PRO A 121 -34.24 -8.68 -16.90
CA PRO A 121 -34.87 -8.39 -18.17
C PRO A 121 -36.35 -8.80 -18.16
N GLY A 122 -37.24 -7.85 -18.47
CA GLY A 122 -38.62 -8.15 -18.79
C GLY A 122 -39.59 -7.07 -18.33
N LEU A 123 -40.59 -6.81 -19.18
CA LEU A 123 -41.83 -6.12 -18.83
C LEU A 123 -41.84 -4.58 -18.95
N GLU A 124 -41.41 -4.04 -20.09
CA GLU A 124 -42.04 -2.78 -20.56
C GLU A 124 -42.28 -2.70 -22.08
N LYS A 125 -41.64 -3.53 -22.91
CA LYS A 125 -41.77 -3.41 -24.37
C LYS A 125 -42.24 -4.65 -25.13
N ALA A 126 -42.73 -5.67 -24.43
CA ALA A 126 -43.19 -6.94 -25.04
C ALA A 126 -44.65 -7.31 -24.72
N SER A 127 -45.48 -6.32 -24.41
CA SER A 127 -46.93 -6.45 -24.66
C SER A 127 -47.31 -5.28 -25.55
N MET A 128 -47.05 -5.48 -26.85
CA MET A 128 -47.85 -4.87 -27.90
C MET A 128 -49.34 -5.15 -27.62
N LEU A 129 -50.21 -4.35 -28.26
CA LEU A 129 -51.66 -4.53 -28.42
C LEU A 129 -52.52 -3.84 -27.35
#